data_AF-A0A2N1Q6Q5-F1
#
_entry.id   AF-A0A2N1Q6Q5-F1
#
_cell.length_a   1.000
_cell.length_b   1.000
_cell.length_c   1.000
_cell.angle_alpha   90.00
_cell.angle_beta   90.00
_cell.angle_gamma   90.00
#
_symmetry.space_group_name_H-M   'P 1'
#
loop_
_entity.id
_entity.type
_entity.pdbx_description
1 polymer ?
#
loop_
_entity_poly.entity_id
_entity_poly.type
_entity_poly.pdbx_seq_one_letter_code
_entity_poly.pdbx_strand_id
1 'polypeptide(L)'
;GINGSGGVNATEASVFNKDPIGTAYLSITGGTVVINTSSDGIDTNGKVEMSGGLVIISGPTTGMQGAIDYDTTFEISGGILVATGAAGVQQKNPSSSSTQNTVTAYLTATTTQMIRIENADGDTLFSYTPEKSYQTLVFSSPDLENNQTYKVYVGGTVVDPVTNISGYTTNGSYSNGTLLGSFTVTSSLNTVGTPIVTDDRPPRP
;
A
#
# COMPACT_ATOMS: atom_id res chain seq x y z
N GLY A 1 2.48 10.64 -8.71
CA GLY A 1 1.81 10.48 -7.41
C GLY A 1 1.12 11.76 -6.99
N ILE A 2 0.58 11.75 -5.77
CA ILE A 2 0.25 12.96 -5.00
C ILE A 2 1.53 13.36 -4.28
N ASN A 3 2.03 14.56 -4.59
CA ASN A 3 3.23 15.10 -3.97
C ASN A 3 2.85 16.29 -3.08
N GLY A 4 3.15 16.17 -1.79
CA GLY A 4 3.11 17.21 -0.78
C GLY A 4 4.51 17.53 -0.30
N SER A 5 5.38 18.02 -1.18
CA SER A 5 6.69 18.55 -0.80
C SER A 5 6.53 20.01 -0.36
N GLY A 6 6.79 20.26 0.92
CA GLY A 6 6.89 21.62 1.43
C GLY A 6 8.13 22.28 0.84
N GLY A 7 7.97 23.21 -0.09
CA GLY A 7 9.06 24.07 -0.51
C GLY A 7 9.57 24.88 0.68
N VAL A 8 10.88 24.88 0.91
CA VAL A 8 11.51 25.90 1.75
C VAL A 8 11.15 27.28 1.16
N ASN A 9 10.69 28.21 2.00
CA ASN A 9 10.60 29.62 1.58
C ASN A 9 11.98 30.03 1.08
N ALA A 10 12.06 30.44 -0.19
CA ALA A 10 13.30 30.65 -0.95
C ALA A 10 14.11 31.89 -0.52
N THR A 11 14.31 32.09 0.78
CA THR A 11 15.13 33.19 1.33
C THR A 11 16.41 32.74 2.02
N GLU A 12 16.66 31.44 2.16
CA GLU A 12 17.87 30.93 2.82
C GLU A 12 18.71 30.11 1.82
N ALA A 13 19.91 30.62 1.53
CA ALA A 13 20.83 30.07 0.57
C ALA A 13 21.31 28.66 0.93
N SER A 14 21.35 27.79 -0.08
CA SER A 14 22.26 26.64 -0.25
C SER A 14 22.93 26.10 1.02
N VAL A 15 22.26 25.15 1.68
CA VAL A 15 22.93 24.15 2.50
C VAL A 15 22.33 22.79 2.13
N PHE A 16 23.17 21.80 1.81
CA PHE A 16 22.80 20.38 1.72
C PHE A 16 22.46 19.82 3.11
N ASN A 17 21.58 20.49 3.85
CA ASN A 17 21.02 19.99 5.08
C ASN A 17 19.89 19.02 4.71
N LYS A 18 19.78 17.95 5.51
CA LYS A 18 18.61 17.06 5.56
C LYS A 18 17.36 17.88 5.33
N ASP A 19 16.54 17.49 4.35
CA ASP A 19 15.23 18.12 4.17
C ASP A 19 14.57 18.14 5.55
N PRO A 20 14.25 19.33 6.09
CA PRO A 20 13.55 19.39 7.36
C PRO A 20 12.28 18.55 7.22
N ILE A 21 11.89 17.84 8.29
CA ILE A 21 10.58 17.17 8.33
C ILE A 21 9.56 18.21 7.87
N GLY A 22 8.98 17.99 6.70
CA GLY A 22 8.08 18.98 6.15
C GLY A 22 6.79 19.02 6.95
N THR A 23 6.04 20.11 6.80
CA THR A 23 4.74 20.31 7.44
C THR A 23 3.57 20.00 6.50
N ALA A 24 3.83 19.32 5.38
CA ALA A 24 2.79 18.99 4.44
C ALA A 24 1.74 18.07 5.07
N TYR A 25 0.49 18.27 4.65
CA TYR A 25 -0.63 17.48 5.16
C TYR A 25 -1.52 17.05 4.00
N LEU A 26 -1.67 15.73 3.84
CA LEU A 26 -2.62 15.13 2.92
C LEU A 26 -3.76 14.50 3.72
N SER A 27 -5.00 14.91 3.44
CA SER A 27 -6.21 14.34 4.04
C SER A 27 -7.08 13.69 2.96
N ILE A 28 -7.43 12.42 3.15
CA ILE A 28 -8.28 11.64 2.24
C ILE A 28 -9.51 11.19 3.02
N THR A 29 -10.64 11.85 2.80
CA THR A 29 -11.88 11.61 3.56
C THR A 29 -12.96 10.86 2.77
N GLY A 30 -12.74 10.58 1.49
CA GLY A 30 -13.74 9.99 0.61
C GLY A 30 -13.34 10.01 -0.87
N GLY A 31 -14.25 9.55 -1.73
CA GLY A 31 -14.04 9.50 -3.18
C GLY A 31 -13.15 8.35 -3.63
N THR A 32 -12.74 8.38 -4.89
CA THR A 32 -11.84 7.38 -5.50
C THR A 32 -10.62 8.07 -6.07
N VAL A 33 -9.43 7.62 -5.67
CA VAL A 33 -8.14 8.12 -6.12
C VAL A 33 -7.39 6.96 -6.76
N VAL A 34 -7.06 7.08 -8.04
CA VAL A 34 -6.27 6.09 -8.78
C VAL A 34 -4.97 6.72 -9.21
N ILE A 35 -3.84 6.11 -8.84
CA ILE A 35 -2.50 6.59 -9.11
C ILE A 35 -1.73 5.50 -9.85
N ASN A 36 -1.43 5.72 -11.13
CA ASN A 36 -0.44 4.93 -11.87
C ASN A 36 0.84 5.78 -12.00
N THR A 37 1.94 5.34 -11.39
CA THR A 37 3.14 6.17 -11.22
C THR A 37 4.43 5.39 -11.48
N SER A 38 5.44 6.06 -12.04
CA SER A 38 6.82 5.51 -12.15
C SER A 38 7.72 5.98 -11.00
N SER A 39 7.21 6.87 -10.15
CA SER A 39 7.83 7.37 -8.92
C SER A 39 6.92 7.05 -7.73
N ASP A 40 7.07 7.76 -6.63
CA ASP A 40 6.20 7.59 -5.46
C ASP A 40 4.72 7.82 -5.78
N GLY A 41 3.88 7.00 -5.15
CA GLY A 41 2.42 7.09 -5.28
C GLY A 41 1.89 8.21 -4.41
N ILE A 42 2.00 8.04 -3.09
CA ILE A 42 1.89 9.12 -2.11
C ILE A 42 3.30 9.51 -1.72
N ASP A 43 3.62 10.81 -1.80
CA ASP A 43 4.92 11.39 -1.50
C ASP A 43 4.67 12.65 -0.68
N THR A 44 4.77 12.59 0.64
CA THR A 44 4.43 13.71 1.51
C THR A 44 5.56 13.99 2.50
N ASN A 45 6.18 15.16 2.36
CA ASN A 45 7.13 15.69 3.35
C ASN A 45 6.32 16.20 4.55
N GLY A 46 5.72 15.29 5.30
CA GLY A 46 4.79 15.57 6.38
C GLY A 46 3.90 14.36 6.67
N LYS A 47 2.63 14.60 7.02
CA LYS A 47 1.71 13.54 7.45
C LYS A 47 0.56 13.32 6.47
N VAL A 48 0.02 12.11 6.50
CA VAL A 48 -1.11 11.66 5.72
C VAL A 48 -2.18 11.14 6.68
N GLU A 49 -3.43 11.50 6.47
CA GLU A 49 -4.58 10.96 7.19
C GLU A 49 -5.63 10.46 6.19
N MET A 50 -6.08 9.23 6.36
CA MET A 50 -7.14 8.63 5.55
C MET A 50 -8.28 8.14 6.45
N SER A 51 -9.47 8.70 6.26
CA SER A 51 -10.69 8.34 6.99
C SER A 51 -11.79 7.77 6.10
N GLY A 52 -11.59 7.75 4.78
CA GLY A 52 -12.55 7.18 3.84
C GLY A 52 -12.03 7.15 2.42
N GLY A 53 -12.86 6.64 1.51
CA GLY A 53 -12.57 6.56 0.08
C GLY A 53 -11.83 5.28 -0.33
N LEU A 54 -11.56 5.17 -1.63
CA LEU A 54 -10.81 4.09 -2.27
C LEU A 54 -9.56 4.68 -2.92
N VAL A 55 -8.38 4.32 -2.41
CA VAL A 55 -7.08 4.74 -2.93
C VAL A 55 -6.38 3.55 -3.54
N ILE A 56 -6.15 3.60 -4.85
CA ILE A 56 -5.48 2.55 -5.63
C ILE A 56 -4.17 3.12 -6.17
N ILE A 57 -3.05 2.47 -5.88
CA ILE A 57 -1.72 2.86 -6.35
C ILE A 57 -1.08 1.68 -7.10
N SER A 58 -0.66 1.94 -8.33
CA SER A 58 0.12 1.03 -9.17
C SER A 58 1.49 1.62 -9.49
N GLY A 59 2.52 1.00 -8.94
CA GLY A 59 3.91 1.42 -9.05
C GLY A 59 4.43 2.10 -7.77
N PRO A 60 5.73 2.42 -7.75
CA PRO A 60 6.69 2.32 -8.86
C PRO A 60 7.15 0.88 -9.12
N THR A 61 7.75 0.62 -10.28
CA THR A 61 8.28 -0.70 -10.67
C THR A 61 9.75 -0.89 -10.29
N THR A 62 10.41 0.13 -9.74
CA THR A 62 11.82 0.11 -9.32
C THR A 62 11.92 0.36 -7.82
N GLY A 63 12.86 -0.31 -7.16
CA GLY A 63 13.00 -0.27 -5.70
C GLY A 63 13.65 0.99 -5.12
N MET A 64 13.89 2.02 -5.94
CA MET A 64 14.43 3.31 -5.50
C MET A 64 13.36 4.23 -4.94
N GLN A 65 12.09 3.94 -5.22
CA GLN A 65 10.91 4.71 -4.83
C GLN A 65 9.89 3.74 -4.19
N GLY A 66 8.88 4.26 -3.49
CA GLY A 66 7.85 3.49 -2.79
C GLY A 66 6.46 3.85 -3.26
N ALA A 67 5.50 2.92 -3.22
CA ALA A 67 4.10 3.29 -3.50
C ALA A 67 3.58 4.33 -2.48
N ILE A 68 4.17 4.33 -1.29
CA ILE A 68 3.88 5.20 -0.15
C ILE A 68 5.22 5.69 0.42
N ASP A 69 5.42 7.00 0.43
CA ASP A 69 6.50 7.70 1.12
C ASP A 69 5.95 8.92 1.88
N TYR A 70 6.25 9.00 3.17
CA TYR A 70 5.86 10.11 4.04
C TYR A 70 6.88 10.34 5.16
N ASP A 71 7.07 11.59 5.61
CA ASP A 71 8.09 11.90 6.63
C ASP A 71 7.66 11.63 8.07
N THR A 72 6.39 11.87 8.43
CA THR A 72 5.91 11.77 9.83
C THR A 72 4.99 10.59 10.08
N THR A 73 3.71 10.70 9.72
CA THR A 73 2.74 9.63 9.95
C THR A 73 1.85 9.43 8.73
N PHE A 74 1.40 8.19 8.54
CA PHE A 74 0.26 7.89 7.70
C PHE A 74 -0.76 7.13 8.53
N GLU A 75 -1.76 7.85 9.05
CA GLU A 75 -2.80 7.28 9.89
C GLU A 75 -4.03 6.91 9.05
N ILE A 76 -4.49 5.67 9.19
CA ILE A 76 -5.71 5.18 8.55
C ILE A 76 -6.75 4.83 9.61
N SER A 77 -7.92 5.46 9.49
CA SER A 77 -9.09 5.22 10.34
C SER A 77 -10.33 4.78 9.56
N GLY A 78 -10.27 4.81 8.23
CA GLY A 78 -11.37 4.36 7.36
C GLY A 78 -10.97 4.34 5.89
N GLY A 79 -11.80 3.70 5.07
CA GLY A 79 -11.59 3.58 3.62
C GLY A 79 -10.74 2.36 3.22
N ILE A 80 -10.41 2.28 1.94
CA ILE A 80 -9.67 1.16 1.35
C ILE A 80 -8.41 1.68 0.66
N LEU A 81 -7.25 1.20 1.10
CA LEU A 81 -5.97 1.45 0.46
C LEU A 81 -5.48 0.17 -0.21
N VAL A 82 -5.19 0.23 -1.51
CA VAL A 82 -4.56 -0.85 -2.28
C VAL A 82 -3.35 -0.26 -3.00
N ALA A 83 -2.15 -0.49 -2.48
CA ALA A 83 -0.93 0.06 -3.05
C ALA A 83 0.03 -1.06 -3.45
N THR A 84 0.35 -1.14 -4.73
CA THR A 84 1.30 -2.11 -5.29
C THR A 84 2.54 -1.40 -5.81
N GLY A 85 3.72 -1.95 -5.56
CA GLY A 85 4.98 -1.39 -6.05
C GLY A 85 6.12 -2.42 -6.00
N ALA A 86 7.33 -1.96 -6.28
CA ALA A 86 8.54 -2.76 -6.08
C ALA A 86 8.79 -3.05 -4.58
N ALA A 87 9.50 -4.14 -4.27
CA ALA A 87 10.11 -4.29 -2.95
C ALA A 87 11.38 -3.44 -2.93
N GLY A 88 11.24 -2.21 -2.44
CA GLY A 88 12.29 -1.22 -2.41
C GLY A 88 12.47 -0.62 -1.02
N VAL A 89 13.63 0.01 -0.80
CA VAL A 89 13.99 0.61 0.50
C VAL A 89 13.09 1.78 0.91
N GLN A 90 12.37 2.37 -0.04
CA GLN A 90 11.46 3.50 0.19
C GLN A 90 10.00 3.06 0.39
N GLN A 91 9.67 1.78 0.27
CA GLN A 91 8.31 1.31 0.51
C GLN A 91 8.00 1.41 2.01
N LYS A 92 7.14 2.35 2.40
CA LYS A 92 6.60 2.44 3.76
C LYS A 92 5.25 1.73 3.88
N ASN A 93 4.90 1.38 5.11
CA ASN A 93 3.55 0.98 5.51
C ASN A 93 2.88 2.17 6.20
N PRO A 94 1.55 2.19 6.33
CA PRO A 94 0.86 3.06 7.28
C PRO A 94 1.47 2.96 8.68
N SER A 95 1.30 4.02 9.47
CA SER A 95 1.75 4.06 10.85
C SER A 95 1.07 2.99 11.69
N SER A 96 1.78 2.40 12.65
CA SER A 96 1.23 1.45 13.61
C SER A 96 0.22 2.06 14.58
N SER A 97 0.14 3.39 14.66
CA SER A 97 -0.91 4.15 15.35
C SER A 97 -2.27 4.15 14.63
N SER A 98 -2.33 3.62 13.39
CA SER A 98 -3.58 3.51 12.64
C SER A 98 -4.58 2.64 13.40
N THR A 99 -5.84 3.08 13.45
CA THR A 99 -6.93 2.29 14.05
C THR A 99 -7.46 1.24 13.09
N GLN A 100 -7.21 1.38 11.79
CA GLN A 100 -7.53 0.40 10.77
C GLN A 100 -6.33 -0.51 10.48
N ASN A 101 -6.58 -1.82 10.40
CA ASN A 101 -5.55 -2.80 10.15
C ASN A 101 -5.00 -2.71 8.72
N THR A 102 -3.72 -3.03 8.58
CA THR A 102 -3.01 -3.13 7.30
C THR A 102 -2.29 -4.47 7.21
N VAL A 103 -2.24 -5.03 6.00
CA VAL A 103 -1.34 -6.12 5.65
C VAL A 103 -0.40 -5.71 4.52
N THR A 104 0.87 -6.08 4.68
CA THR A 104 1.87 -5.98 3.62
C THR A 104 2.23 -7.37 3.12
N ALA A 105 1.99 -7.61 1.83
CA ALA A 105 2.37 -8.85 1.16
C ALA A 105 3.67 -8.65 0.37
N TYR A 106 4.66 -9.49 0.63
CA TYR A 106 5.92 -9.53 -0.12
C TYR A 106 5.95 -10.76 -1.03
N LEU A 107 6.18 -10.53 -2.32
CA LEU A 107 6.33 -11.58 -3.32
C LEU A 107 7.81 -11.87 -3.55
N THR A 108 8.14 -13.13 -3.77
CA THR A 108 9.52 -13.55 -4.06
C THR A 108 9.98 -13.19 -5.47
N ALA A 109 9.03 -12.96 -6.39
CA ALA A 109 9.31 -12.57 -7.77
C ALA A 109 8.37 -11.43 -8.21
N THR A 110 8.90 -10.54 -9.03
CA THR A 110 8.11 -9.50 -9.70
C THR A 110 7.05 -10.13 -10.59
N THR A 111 5.82 -9.63 -10.53
CA THR A 111 4.71 -10.13 -11.34
C THR A 111 3.76 -9.02 -11.77
N THR A 112 2.91 -9.28 -12.75
CA THR A 112 1.77 -8.44 -13.16
C THR A 112 0.44 -9.16 -12.92
N GLN A 113 0.47 -10.31 -12.26
CA GLN A 113 -0.70 -11.11 -11.99
C GLN A 113 -1.63 -10.43 -10.98
N MET A 114 -2.89 -10.84 -10.95
CA MET A 114 -3.83 -10.42 -9.93
C MET A 114 -3.34 -10.82 -8.54
N ILE A 115 -3.59 -9.98 -7.54
CA ILE A 115 -3.50 -10.34 -6.13
C ILE A 115 -4.88 -10.31 -5.50
N ARG A 116 -5.15 -11.27 -4.62
CA ARG A 116 -6.45 -11.42 -3.96
C ARG A 116 -6.24 -11.67 -2.48
N ILE A 117 -7.14 -11.13 -1.67
CA ILE A 117 -7.28 -11.49 -0.26
C ILE A 117 -8.69 -11.97 0.00
N GLU A 118 -8.80 -13.09 0.72
CA GLU A 118 -10.04 -13.67 1.20
C GLU A 118 -9.95 -14.06 2.67
N ASN A 119 -11.09 -14.14 3.35
CA ASN A 119 -11.16 -14.62 4.73
C ASN A 119 -11.00 -16.15 4.82
N ALA A 120 -11.06 -16.70 6.03
CA ALA A 120 -10.95 -18.14 6.24
C ALA A 120 -12.07 -18.96 5.57
N ASP A 121 -13.26 -18.36 5.44
CA ASP A 121 -14.47 -18.95 4.87
C ASP A 121 -14.50 -18.91 3.32
N GLY A 122 -13.55 -18.19 2.71
CA GLY A 122 -13.44 -18.02 1.25
C GLY A 122 -14.15 -16.78 0.70
N ASP A 123 -14.70 -15.92 1.56
CA ASP A 123 -15.29 -14.66 1.12
C ASP A 123 -14.22 -13.67 0.68
N THR A 124 -14.49 -13.02 -0.46
CA THR A 124 -13.59 -12.04 -1.06
C THR A 124 -13.53 -10.77 -0.24
N LEU A 125 -12.33 -10.30 0.13
CA LEU A 125 -12.14 -8.92 0.57
C LEU A 125 -11.94 -8.03 -0.66
N PHE A 126 -11.00 -8.42 -1.52
CA PHE A 126 -10.82 -7.80 -2.83
C PHE A 126 -10.01 -8.68 -3.76
N SER A 127 -10.01 -8.32 -5.04
CA SER A 127 -9.03 -8.77 -6.01
C SER A 127 -8.54 -7.58 -6.83
N TYR A 128 -7.24 -7.50 -7.10
CA TYR A 128 -6.63 -6.37 -7.79
C TYR A 128 -5.66 -6.84 -8.86
N THR A 129 -5.87 -6.38 -10.08
CA THR A 129 -4.92 -6.55 -11.19
C THR A 129 -4.23 -5.21 -11.46
N PRO A 130 -2.99 -5.01 -11.00
CA PRO A 130 -2.29 -3.75 -11.18
C PRO A 130 -1.89 -3.50 -12.63
N GLU A 131 -1.86 -2.23 -13.05
CA GLU A 131 -1.39 -1.82 -14.38
C GLU A 131 0.13 -1.96 -14.55
N LYS A 132 0.86 -2.04 -13.43
CA LYS A 132 2.31 -2.19 -13.38
C LYS A 132 2.73 -3.45 -12.66
N SER A 133 3.93 -3.91 -13.00
CA SER A 133 4.54 -5.00 -12.26
C SER A 133 4.85 -4.58 -10.83
N TYR A 134 4.72 -5.53 -9.91
CA TYR A 134 4.88 -5.29 -8.49
C TYR A 134 5.53 -6.50 -7.82
N GLN A 135 6.04 -6.27 -6.62
CA GLN A 135 6.60 -7.26 -5.73
C GLN A 135 6.09 -7.04 -4.28
N THR A 136 5.43 -5.92 -4.02
CA THR A 136 4.77 -5.62 -2.75
C THR A 136 3.33 -5.21 -2.98
N LEU A 137 2.47 -5.56 -2.02
CA LEU A 137 1.14 -5.00 -1.83
C LEU A 137 1.08 -4.47 -0.41
N VAL A 138 0.59 -3.25 -0.23
CA VAL A 138 0.10 -2.71 1.03
C VAL A 138 -1.40 -2.58 0.91
N PHE A 139 -2.13 -3.28 1.77
CA PHE A 139 -3.59 -3.28 1.78
C PHE A 139 -4.13 -2.93 3.16
N SER A 140 -4.96 -1.89 3.24
CA SER A 140 -5.70 -1.55 4.44
C SER A 140 -7.19 -1.51 4.12
N SER A 141 -8.00 -2.10 4.99
CA SER A 141 -9.46 -2.13 4.88
C SER A 141 -10.09 -2.26 6.26
N PRO A 142 -11.29 -1.69 6.50
CA PRO A 142 -12.07 -1.98 7.71
C PRO A 142 -12.43 -3.47 7.83
N ASP A 143 -12.44 -4.22 6.72
CA ASP A 143 -12.78 -5.65 6.69
C ASP A 143 -11.64 -6.56 7.17
N LEU A 144 -10.46 -5.99 7.47
CA LEU A 144 -9.37 -6.68 8.18
C LEU A 144 -9.62 -6.59 9.68
N GLU A 145 -10.33 -7.57 10.22
CA GLU A 145 -10.76 -7.64 11.61
C GLU A 145 -9.71 -8.30 12.50
N ASN A 146 -9.62 -7.84 13.76
CA ASN A 146 -8.71 -8.40 14.74
C ASN A 146 -9.00 -9.88 15.04
N ASN A 147 -7.94 -10.67 15.21
CA ASN A 147 -7.97 -12.11 15.48
C ASN A 147 -8.54 -12.98 14.36
N GLN A 148 -8.84 -12.40 13.18
CA GLN A 148 -9.26 -13.15 12.01
C GLN A 148 -8.07 -13.52 11.14
N THR A 149 -8.20 -14.62 10.40
CA THR A 149 -7.16 -15.14 9.49
C THR A 149 -7.60 -14.98 8.05
N TYR A 150 -6.67 -14.49 7.23
CA TYR A 150 -6.87 -14.20 5.82
C TYR A 150 -5.83 -14.92 4.99
N LYS A 151 -6.20 -15.25 3.75
CA LYS A 151 -5.33 -15.89 2.77
C LYS A 151 -5.06 -14.92 1.63
N VAL A 152 -3.80 -14.89 1.20
CA VAL A 152 -3.36 -14.06 0.08
C VAL A 152 -3.01 -14.97 -1.10
N TYR A 153 -3.60 -14.68 -2.25
CA TYR A 153 -3.38 -15.42 -3.49
C TYR A 153 -2.80 -14.53 -4.57
N VAL A 154 -2.00 -15.12 -5.46
CA VAL A 154 -1.45 -14.48 -6.65
C VAL A 154 -1.89 -15.27 -7.89
N GLY A 155 -2.23 -14.57 -8.97
CA GLY A 155 -2.78 -15.15 -10.18
C GLY A 155 -4.29 -15.35 -10.10
N GLY A 156 -4.78 -16.28 -10.91
CA GLY A 156 -6.21 -16.56 -11.04
C GLY A 156 -6.99 -15.52 -11.84
N THR A 157 -8.30 -15.71 -11.87
CA THR A 157 -9.24 -14.89 -12.64
C THR A 157 -10.52 -14.68 -11.85
N VAL A 158 -11.12 -13.49 -11.98
CA VAL A 158 -12.44 -13.16 -11.44
C VAL A 158 -13.42 -12.98 -12.60
N VAL A 159 -14.56 -13.66 -12.53
CA VAL A 159 -15.66 -13.53 -13.49
C VAL A 159 -16.84 -12.82 -12.81
N ASP A 160 -17.48 -11.90 -13.53
CA ASP A 160 -18.65 -11.13 -13.09
C ASP A 160 -18.47 -10.43 -11.72
N PRO A 161 -17.43 -9.59 -11.55
CA PRO A 161 -17.27 -8.83 -10.32
C PRO A 161 -18.38 -7.78 -10.15
N VAL A 162 -18.75 -7.49 -8.91
CA VAL A 162 -19.74 -6.43 -8.60
C VAL A 162 -19.13 -5.05 -8.79
N THR A 163 -17.88 -4.87 -8.38
CA THR A 163 -17.12 -3.62 -8.57
C THR A 163 -15.97 -3.88 -9.54
N ASN A 164 -15.69 -2.93 -10.43
CA ASN A 164 -14.47 -2.92 -11.22
C ASN A 164 -14.02 -1.47 -11.44
N ILE A 165 -12.99 -1.04 -10.70
CA ILE A 165 -12.41 0.29 -10.78
C ILE A 165 -10.91 0.12 -10.95
N SER A 166 -10.38 0.40 -12.14
CA SER A 166 -8.94 0.34 -12.44
C SER A 166 -8.28 -0.97 -11.97
N GLY A 167 -8.93 -2.11 -12.23
CA GLY A 167 -8.44 -3.43 -11.86
C GLY A 167 -8.75 -3.85 -10.42
N TYR A 168 -9.22 -2.95 -9.55
CA TYR A 168 -9.76 -3.30 -8.23
C TYR A 168 -11.17 -3.83 -8.38
N THR A 169 -11.40 -5.02 -7.84
CA THR A 169 -12.66 -5.73 -7.95
C THR A 169 -13.10 -6.29 -6.60
N THR A 170 -14.42 -6.36 -6.42
CA THR A 170 -15.05 -7.02 -5.27
C THR A 170 -16.09 -8.02 -5.77
N ASN A 171 -16.26 -9.09 -5.00
CA ASN A 171 -17.12 -10.23 -5.35
C ASN A 171 -16.74 -10.86 -6.70
N GLY A 172 -17.66 -11.64 -7.28
CA GLY A 172 -17.43 -12.42 -8.49
C GLY A 172 -16.87 -13.81 -8.19
N SER A 173 -16.84 -14.64 -9.23
CA SER A 173 -16.35 -16.03 -9.14
C SER A 173 -14.85 -16.06 -9.38
N TYR A 174 -14.08 -16.38 -8.33
CA TYR A 174 -12.63 -16.50 -8.39
C TYR A 174 -12.19 -17.95 -8.63
N SER A 175 -11.16 -18.14 -9.45
CA SER A 175 -10.56 -19.46 -9.69
C SER A 175 -9.09 -19.37 -10.11
N ASN A 176 -8.37 -20.50 -9.98
CA ASN A 176 -7.04 -20.75 -10.55
C ASN A 176 -5.86 -19.88 -10.04
N GLY A 177 -5.97 -19.25 -8.87
CA GLY A 177 -4.80 -18.59 -8.27
C GLY A 177 -4.01 -19.49 -7.33
N THR A 178 -2.79 -19.08 -7.05
CA THR A 178 -1.84 -19.79 -6.20
C THR A 178 -1.77 -19.13 -4.84
N LEU A 179 -1.86 -19.91 -3.75
CA LEU A 179 -1.73 -19.40 -2.39
C LEU A 179 -0.29 -18.88 -2.17
N LEU A 180 -0.16 -17.59 -1.86
CA LEU A 180 1.10 -16.99 -1.42
C LEU A 180 1.36 -17.31 0.06
N GLY A 181 0.32 -17.23 0.88
CA GLY A 181 0.37 -17.51 2.31
C GLY A 181 -0.87 -17.01 3.03
N SER A 182 -0.84 -17.09 4.35
CA SER A 182 -1.91 -16.58 5.23
C SER A 182 -1.33 -15.74 6.36
N PHE A 183 -2.14 -14.86 6.92
CA PHE A 183 -1.80 -14.07 8.10
C PHE A 183 -3.01 -13.98 9.03
N THR A 184 -2.74 -13.87 10.33
CA THR A 184 -3.74 -13.57 11.35
C THR A 184 -3.54 -12.14 11.82
N VAL A 185 -4.60 -11.35 11.87
CA VAL A 185 -4.53 -9.96 12.33
C VAL A 185 -4.28 -9.94 13.83
N THR A 186 -3.06 -9.59 14.22
CA THR A 186 -2.61 -9.56 15.62
C THR A 186 -2.12 -8.18 16.07
N SER A 187 -1.92 -7.28 15.12
CA SER A 187 -1.64 -5.86 15.36
C SER A 187 -2.13 -5.01 14.19
N SER A 188 -2.03 -3.68 14.30
CA SER A 188 -2.37 -2.74 13.21
C SER A 188 -1.57 -3.00 11.93
N LEU A 189 -0.37 -3.58 12.04
CA LEU A 189 0.48 -3.95 10.90
C LEU A 189 0.67 -5.47 10.87
N ASN A 190 0.37 -6.08 9.73
CA ASN A 190 0.50 -7.52 9.50
C ASN A 190 1.32 -7.75 8.24
N THR A 191 1.95 -8.92 8.15
CA THR A 191 2.82 -9.25 7.03
C THR A 191 2.53 -10.66 6.52
N VAL A 192 2.59 -10.84 5.22
CA VAL A 192 2.64 -12.16 4.57
C VAL A 192 3.80 -12.20 3.58
N GLY A 193 4.47 -13.35 3.49
CA GLY A 193 5.72 -13.48 2.76
C GLY A 193 6.90 -12.87 3.51
N THR A 194 8.06 -12.89 2.87
CA THR A 194 9.31 -12.43 3.48
C THR A 194 9.74 -11.12 2.85
N PRO A 195 9.96 -10.04 3.64
CA PRO A 195 10.57 -8.82 3.13
C PRO A 195 11.91 -9.16 2.48
N ILE A 196 12.13 -8.70 1.25
CA ILE A 196 13.45 -8.74 0.64
C ILE A 196 14.24 -7.62 1.32
N VAL A 197 14.90 -7.95 2.44
CA VAL A 197 15.70 -6.98 3.19
C VAL A 197 16.86 -6.52 2.30
N THR A 198 16.92 -5.24 2.00
CA THR A 198 18.19 -4.53 1.80
C THR A 198 18.16 -3.22 2.58
N ASP A 199 17.95 -3.28 3.90
CA ASP A 199 18.36 -2.16 4.76
C ASP A 199 19.28 -2.68 5.87
N ASP A 200 20.52 -2.94 5.48
CA ASP A 200 21.67 -3.07 6.38
C ASP A 200 22.23 -1.70 6.77
N ARG A 201 21.49 -0.60 6.57
CA ARG A 201 21.93 0.70 7.04
C ARG A 201 21.56 0.84 8.51
N PRO A 202 22.51 1.19 9.39
CA PRO A 202 22.15 1.61 10.74
C PRO A 202 21.14 2.75 10.66
N PRO A 203 20.26 2.93 11.68
CA PRO A 203 19.41 4.11 11.76
C PRO A 203 20.27 5.33 11.46
N ARG A 204 19.91 6.10 10.42
CA ARG A 204 20.68 7.28 10.04
C ARG A 204 20.77 8.17 11.29
N PRO A 205 21.98 8.55 11.72
CA PRO A 205 22.16 9.36 12.92
C PRO A 205 21.37 10.67 12.87
#